data_AF-A0A2D7VZ53-F1
#
_entry.id   AF-A0A2D7VZ53-F1
#
_cell.length_a   1.000
_cell.length_b   1.000
_cell.length_c   1.000
_cell.angle_alpha   90.00
_cell.angle_beta   90.00
_cell.angle_gamma   90.00
#
_symmetry.space_group_name_H-M   'P 1'
#
loop_
_entity.id
_entity.type
_entity.pdbx_description
1 polymer ?
#
loop_
_entity_poly.entity_id
_entity_poly.type
_entity_poly.pdbx_seq_one_letter_code
_entity_poly.pdbx_strand_id
1 'polypeptide(L)'
;MIIIDVSMKICTKCKESKPLEAFRKQRSTKDGLKYYCKECDDKTAKKYYETNKKKIINKVTQWQKNNPSKVKEYKKSYYVKNKPLQPPTLPSDNT
;
A
#
# COMPACT_ATOMS: atom_id res chain seq x y z
N MET A 1 30.01 -4.24 -19.85
CA MET A 1 29.24 -3.07 -19.39
C MET A 1 27.79 -3.28 -19.78
N ILE A 2 26.89 -3.50 -18.83
CA ILE A 2 25.45 -3.58 -19.12
C ILE A 2 24.91 -2.14 -19.09
N ILE A 3 24.46 -1.64 -20.23
CA ILE A 3 23.75 -0.36 -20.30
C ILE A 3 22.30 -0.66 -19.88
N ILE A 4 21.93 -0.25 -18.67
CA ILE A 4 20.52 -0.26 -18.24
C ILE A 4 19.90 0.99 -18.84
N ASP A 5 19.07 0.81 -19.86
CA ASP A 5 18.27 1.90 -20.43
C ASP A 5 17.15 2.25 -19.43
N VAL A 6 17.45 3.18 -18.53
CA VAL A 6 16.48 3.68 -17.55
C VAL A 6 15.61 4.72 -18.24
N SER A 7 14.43 4.30 -18.67
CA SER A 7 13.42 5.23 -19.17
C SER A 7 13.01 6.21 -18.07
N MET A 8 13.03 7.50 -18.40
CA MET A 8 12.75 8.59 -17.46
C MET A 8 11.42 9.27 -17.79
N LYS A 9 10.74 9.80 -16.77
CA LYS A 9 9.50 10.56 -16.89
C LYS A 9 9.51 11.75 -15.93
N ILE A 10 8.95 12.87 -16.38
CA ILE A 10 8.81 14.08 -15.56
C ILE A 10 7.53 14.00 -14.72
N CYS A 11 7.67 14.20 -13.42
CA CYS A 11 6.53 14.31 -12.51
C CYS A 11 5.79 15.63 -12.72
N THR A 12 4.48 15.59 -12.99
CA THR A 12 3.70 16.82 -13.20
C THR A 12 3.51 17.69 -11.95
N LYS A 13 3.77 17.14 -10.75
CA LYS A 13 3.65 17.85 -9.46
C LYS A 13 4.95 18.49 -9.00
N CYS A 14 6.03 17.71 -8.81
CA CYS A 14 7.33 18.24 -8.37
C CYS A 14 8.25 18.68 -9.51
N LYS A 15 7.88 18.41 -10.77
CA LYS A 15 8.64 18.78 -11.98
C LYS A 15 10.03 18.12 -12.13
N GLU A 16 10.38 17.19 -11.26
CA GLU A 16 11.61 16.40 -11.37
C GLU A 16 11.49 15.27 -12.40
N SER A 17 12.60 14.98 -13.09
CA SER A 17 12.77 13.78 -13.91
C SER A 17 13.11 12.59 -13.02
N LYS A 18 12.32 11.52 -13.09
CA LYS A 18 12.49 10.31 -12.29
C LYS A 18 12.35 9.06 -13.17
N PRO A 19 12.94 7.93 -12.77
CA PRO A 19 12.78 6.67 -13.50
C PRO A 19 11.31 6.21 -13.51
N LEU A 20 10.89 5.44 -14.52
CA LEU A 20 9.50 4.98 -14.64
C LEU A 20 9.00 4.23 -13.39
N GLU A 21 9.89 3.54 -12.68
CA GLU A 21 9.63 2.82 -11.43
C GLU A 21 9.23 3.76 -10.28
N ALA A 22 9.55 5.06 -10.37
CA ALA A 22 9.13 6.06 -9.42
C ALA A 22 7.64 6.44 -9.57
N PHE A 23 6.93 5.89 -10.56
CA PHE A 23 5.52 6.15 -10.84
C PHE A 23 4.67 4.92 -10.51
N ARG A 24 3.46 5.13 -9.99
CA ARG A 24 2.50 4.01 -9.77
C ARG A 24 1.79 3.67 -11.07
N LYS A 25 1.36 2.42 -11.20
CA LYS A 25 0.57 1.96 -12.35
C LYS A 25 -0.80 2.66 -12.38
N GLN A 26 -1.20 3.12 -13.57
CA GLN A 26 -2.53 3.67 -13.85
C GLN A 26 -2.98 3.17 -15.23
N ARG A 27 -3.85 2.16 -15.27
CA ARG A 27 -4.27 1.49 -16.51
C ARG A 27 -5.00 2.41 -17.51
N SER A 28 -5.51 3.55 -17.06
CA SER A 28 -6.22 4.51 -17.90
C SER A 28 -5.31 5.51 -18.63
N THR A 29 -3.99 5.50 -18.39
CA THR A 29 -3.05 6.37 -19.10
C THR A 29 -2.35 5.64 -20.23
N LYS A 30 -1.86 6.40 -21.22
CA LYS A 30 -1.22 5.88 -22.44
C LYS A 30 0.00 4.99 -22.15
N ASP A 31 0.81 5.35 -21.17
CA ASP A 31 2.02 4.63 -20.75
C ASP A 31 1.77 3.69 -19.56
N GLY A 32 0.53 3.59 -19.08
CA GLY A 32 0.16 2.77 -17.93
C GLY A 32 0.69 3.28 -16.59
N LEU A 33 1.22 4.51 -16.52
CA LEU A 33 1.78 5.13 -15.32
C LEU A 33 1.05 6.42 -14.94
N LYS A 34 1.04 6.74 -13.64
CA LYS A 34 0.56 8.03 -13.14
C LYS A 34 1.39 9.18 -13.73
N TYR A 35 0.76 10.35 -13.87
CA TYR A 35 1.44 11.58 -14.30
C TYR A 35 2.41 12.16 -13.25
N TYR A 36 2.33 11.72 -11.99
CA TYR A 36 3.15 12.20 -10.89
C TYR A 36 3.77 11.03 -10.12
N CYS A 37 4.92 11.29 -9.50
CA CYS A 37 5.69 10.26 -8.80
C CYS A 37 5.00 9.77 -7.51
N LYS A 38 5.46 8.62 -7.02
CA LYS A 38 5.02 7.99 -5.77
C LYS A 38 5.08 8.95 -4.58
N GLU A 39 6.18 9.70 -4.43
CA GLU A 39 6.33 10.66 -3.33
C GLU A 39 5.22 11.72 -3.33
N CYS A 40 4.91 12.30 -4.50
CA CYS A 40 3.84 13.29 -4.62
C CYS A 40 2.45 12.66 -4.41
N ASP A 41 2.27 11.40 -4.81
CA ASP A 41 1.07 10.62 -4.52
C ASP A 41 0.88 10.43 -3.01
N ASP A 42 1.94 10.01 -2.32
CA ASP A 42 1.93 9.74 -0.89
C ASP A 42 1.68 11.02 -0.08
N LYS A 43 2.31 12.14 -0.46
CA LYS A 43 2.00 13.46 0.12
C LYS A 43 0.53 13.83 -0.05
N THR A 44 -0.05 13.56 -1.22
CA THR A 44 -1.46 13.83 -1.50
C THR A 44 -2.38 12.95 -0.67
N ALA A 45 -2.09 11.64 -0.59
CA ALA A 45 -2.85 10.68 0.19
C ALA A 45 -2.81 11.01 1.68
N LYS A 46 -1.63 11.37 2.22
CA LYS A 46 -1.46 11.81 3.60
C LYS A 46 -2.32 13.05 3.91
N LYS A 47 -2.24 14.09 3.07
CA LYS A 47 -3.06 15.30 3.22
C LYS A 47 -4.57 15.01 3.16
N TYR A 48 -4.99 14.13 2.26
CA TYR A 48 -6.39 13.70 2.18
C TYR A 48 -6.84 13.00 3.46
N TYR A 49 -6.03 12.07 3.97
CA TYR A 49 -6.33 11.37 5.21
C TYR A 49 -6.40 12.32 6.41
N GLU A 50 -5.44 13.24 6.56
CA GLU A 50 -5.43 14.21 7.66
C GLU A 50 -6.68 15.09 7.66
N THR A 51 -7.07 15.61 6.50
CA THR A 51 -8.25 16.47 6.36
C THR A 51 -9.57 15.71 6.52
N ASN A 52 -9.61 14.42 6.17
CA ASN A 52 -10.84 13.60 6.22
C ASN A 52 -10.86 12.57 7.35
N LYS A 53 -9.89 12.62 8.27
CA LYS A 53 -9.66 11.57 9.29
C LYS A 53 -10.92 11.21 10.06
N LYS A 54 -11.63 12.23 10.59
CA LYS A 54 -12.87 12.03 11.35
C LYS A 54 -13.95 11.33 10.52
N LYS A 55 -14.14 11.75 9.26
CA LYS A 55 -15.13 11.18 8.34
C LYS A 55 -14.81 9.72 8.02
N ILE A 56 -13.54 9.41 7.78
CA ILE A 56 -13.07 8.05 7.50
C ILE A 56 -13.31 7.15 8.72
N ILE A 57 -12.88 7.58 9.92
CA ILE A 57 -13.09 6.84 11.17
C ILE A 57 -14.58 6.61 11.41
N ASN A 58 -15.41 7.64 11.30
CA ASN A 58 -16.85 7.52 11.51
C ASN A 58 -17.47 6.51 10.53
N LYS A 59 -17.09 6.56 9.25
CA LYS A 59 -17.57 5.61 8.24
C LYS A 59 -17.17 4.17 8.58
N VAL A 60 -15.93 3.94 8.98
CA VAL A 60 -15.44 2.61 9.37
C VAL A 60 -16.16 2.12 10.63
N THR A 61 -16.29 2.97 11.65
CA THR A 61 -16.99 2.65 12.90
C THR A 61 -18.45 2.27 12.64
N GLN A 62 -19.16 3.03 11.80
CA GLN A 62 -20.55 2.72 11.45
C GLN A 62 -20.66 1.41 10.68
N TRP A 63 -19.77 1.16 9.70
CA TRP A 63 -19.75 -0.11 8.99
C TRP A 63 -19.50 -1.30 9.94
N GLN A 64 -18.56 -1.17 10.88
CA GLN A 64 -18.25 -2.23 11.84
C GLN A 64 -19.43 -2.53 12.77
N LYS A 65 -20.10 -1.50 13.29
CA LYS A 65 -21.30 -1.64 14.13
C LYS A 65 -22.41 -2.37 13.39
N ASN A 66 -22.60 -2.08 12.11
CA ASN A 66 -23.66 -2.66 11.30
C ASN A 66 -23.30 -4.03 10.69
N ASN A 67 -22.03 -4.45 10.77
CA ASN A 67 -21.54 -5.70 10.17
C ASN A 67 -20.71 -6.56 11.15
N PRO A 68 -21.21 -6.84 12.38
CA PRO A 68 -20.42 -7.49 13.43
C PRO A 68 -19.92 -8.89 13.04
N SER A 69 -20.76 -9.71 12.38
CA SER A 69 -20.39 -11.05 11.92
C SER A 69 -19.27 -11.01 10.88
N LYS A 70 -19.37 -10.10 9.88
CA LYS A 70 -18.32 -9.93 8.86
C LYS A 70 -17.01 -9.43 9.46
N VAL A 71 -17.08 -8.53 10.47
CA VAL A 71 -15.89 -8.07 11.19
C VAL A 71 -15.22 -9.23 11.94
N LYS A 72 -16.01 -10.09 12.60
CA LYS A 72 -15.50 -11.26 13.31
C LYS A 72 -14.80 -12.24 12.36
N GLU A 73 -15.42 -12.53 11.22
CA GLU A 73 -14.87 -13.39 10.17
C GLU A 73 -13.58 -12.81 9.57
N TYR A 74 -13.59 -11.52 9.20
CA TYR A 74 -12.40 -10.83 8.69
C TYR A 74 -11.24 -10.90 9.69
N LYS A 75 -11.50 -10.56 10.96
CA LYS A 75 -10.51 -10.67 12.05
C LYS A 75 -9.95 -12.09 12.14
N LYS A 76 -10.82 -13.11 12.15
CA LYS A 76 -10.39 -14.53 12.16
C LYS A 76 -9.46 -14.82 10.97
N SER A 77 -9.85 -14.42 9.76
CA SER A 77 -9.03 -14.64 8.56
C SER A 77 -7.67 -13.92 8.62
N TYR A 78 -7.61 -12.73 9.22
CA TYR A 78 -6.38 -11.96 9.40
C TYR A 78 -5.41 -12.66 10.35
N TYR A 79 -5.89 -13.20 11.48
CA TYR A 79 -5.05 -13.97 12.42
C TYR A 79 -4.54 -15.27 11.81
N VAL A 80 -5.32 -15.93 10.95
CA VAL A 80 -4.89 -17.15 10.27
C VAL A 80 -3.82 -16.85 9.22
N LYS A 81 -4.01 -15.80 8.41
CA LYS A 81 -3.07 -15.41 7.34
C LYS A 81 -1.78 -14.79 7.87
N ASN A 82 -1.85 -14.02 8.96
CA ASN A 82 -0.70 -13.40 9.62
C ASN A 82 -0.27 -14.16 10.88
N LYS A 83 -0.67 -15.44 11.01
CA LYS A 83 -0.12 -16.31 12.06
C LYS A 83 1.39 -16.30 11.86
N PRO A 84 2.19 -15.87 12.85
CA PRO A 84 3.63 -15.94 12.70
C PRO A 84 3.98 -17.40 12.37
N LEU A 85 4.74 -17.61 11.29
CA LEU A 85 5.41 -18.89 11.10
C LEU A 85 6.21 -19.11 12.39
N GLN A 86 5.92 -20.18 13.12
CA GLN A 86 6.82 -20.57 14.19
C GLN A 86 8.19 -20.78 13.53
N PRO A 87 9.29 -20.24 14.09
CA PRO A 87 10.62 -20.65 13.65
C PRO A 87 10.66 -22.18 13.68
N PRO A 88 11.35 -22.85 12.73
CA PRO A 88 11.59 -24.28 12.85
C PRO A 88 12.15 -24.53 14.25
N THR A 89 11.44 -25.29 15.07
CA THR A 89 11.99 -25.76 16.32
C THR A 89 13.15 -26.66 15.93
N LEU A 90 14.38 -26.21 16.20
CA LEU A 90 15.52 -27.11 16.19
C LEU A 90 15.19 -28.28 17.13
N PRO A 91 15.41 -29.54 16.72
CA PRO A 91 15.26 -30.66 17.63
C PRO A 91 16.11 -30.36 18.86
N SER A 92 15.50 -30.47 20.03
CA SER A 92 16.23 -30.49 21.29
C SER A 92 17.15 -31.71 21.25
N ASP A 93 18.45 -31.48 21.16
CA ASP A 93 19.44 -32.52 21.41
C ASP A 93 19.31 -32.90 22.89
N ASN A 94 18.59 -34.00 23.12
CA ASN A 94 18.73 -34.78 24.33
C ASN A 94 19.98 -35.65 24.15
N THR A 95 21.14 -35.15 24.59
CA THR A 95 22.22 -35.92 25.23
C THR A 95 23.15 -34.95 25.96
#